data_AF-A0A6I6G6Z8-F1
#
_entry.id   AF-A0A6I6G6Z8-F1
#
_cell.length_a   1.000
_cell.length_b   1.000
_cell.length_c   1.000
_cell.angle_alpha   90.00
_cell.angle_beta   90.00
_cell.angle_gamma   90.00
#
_symmetry.space_group_name_H-M   'P 1'
#
loop_
_entity.id
_entity.type
_entity.pdbx_description
1 polymer ?
#
loop_
_entity_poly.entity_id
_entity_poly.type
_entity_poly.pdbx_seq_one_letter_code
_entity_poly.pdbx_strand_id
1 'polypeptide(L)'
;MTDFKTYYKQYFQRDLLNFVGQIPIDGNKHYDKNEFNIQYFFLTPQYKYLDIIPQDRQGLFAVALYWTVLVDQTFYSNYRQSYQTFQRKTLYPKFIGNCTAPSLMSSECGHHQHPRRILQAINDTADQGNRFDFEREIFRKDESNQPRLVIEYFSILEQAREVMKDEIKEYFENHQPEISWTEFWTKCEREL
;
A
#
# COMPACT_ATOMS: atom_id res chain seq x y z
N MET A 1 3.91 22.86 -2.35
CA MET A 1 3.29 21.53 -2.49
C MET A 1 4.28 20.67 -3.28
N THR A 2 4.68 19.52 -2.76
CA THR A 2 5.64 18.63 -3.44
C THR A 2 4.91 17.86 -4.54
N ASP A 3 5.44 17.83 -5.76
CA ASP A 3 4.87 17.02 -6.84
C ASP A 3 5.12 15.51 -6.61
N PHE A 4 4.36 14.66 -7.31
CA PHE A 4 4.44 13.21 -7.13
C PHE A 4 5.83 12.64 -7.44
N LYS A 5 6.50 13.13 -8.50
CA LYS A 5 7.82 12.63 -8.90
C LYS A 5 8.87 12.91 -7.82
N THR A 6 8.90 14.14 -7.32
CA THR A 6 9.79 14.54 -6.22
C THR A 6 9.48 13.72 -4.96
N TYR A 7 8.20 13.55 -4.62
CA TYR A 7 7.79 12.74 -3.47
C TYR A 7 8.27 11.29 -3.58
N TYR A 8 7.98 10.64 -4.72
CA TYR A 8 8.28 9.24 -4.95
C TYR A 8 9.79 8.96 -4.84
N LYS A 9 10.62 9.79 -5.46
CA LYS A 9 12.09 9.59 -5.47
C LYS A 9 12.78 9.91 -4.14
N GLN A 10 12.30 10.90 -3.39
CA GLN A 10 13.04 11.43 -2.24
C GLN A 10 12.46 11.05 -0.88
N TYR A 11 11.15 10.82 -0.80
CA TYR A 11 10.45 10.74 0.48
C TYR A 11 9.75 9.41 0.70
N PHE A 12 9.19 8.81 -0.37
CA PHE A 12 8.33 7.64 -0.25
C PHE A 12 8.98 6.48 0.52
N GLN A 13 10.22 6.11 0.21
CA GLN A 13 10.87 4.98 0.89
C GLN A 13 11.02 5.21 2.40
N ARG A 14 11.46 6.41 2.80
CA ARG A 14 11.61 6.76 4.22
C ARG A 14 10.25 6.77 4.92
N ASP A 15 9.26 7.36 4.28
CA ASP A 15 7.91 7.48 4.82
C ASP A 15 7.25 6.09 4.93
N LEU A 16 7.49 5.18 3.98
CA LEU A 16 7.06 3.76 4.04
C LEU A 16 7.72 3.01 5.20
N LEU A 17 9.03 3.17 5.40
CA LEU A 17 9.74 2.54 6.51
C LEU A 17 9.26 3.07 7.86
N ASN A 18 9.03 4.38 7.98
CA ASN A 18 8.45 4.99 9.19
C ASN A 18 7.04 4.46 9.44
N PHE A 19 6.20 4.42 8.40
CA PHE A 19 4.82 3.94 8.48
C PHE A 19 4.73 2.48 8.92
N VAL A 20 5.65 1.62 8.51
CA VAL A 20 5.63 0.22 8.97
C VAL A 20 6.36 0.02 10.29
N GLY A 21 7.37 0.84 10.61
CA GLY A 21 8.07 0.78 11.89
C GLY A 21 7.20 1.02 13.12
N GLN A 22 6.06 1.70 12.96
CA GLN A 22 5.06 1.90 14.02
C GLN A 22 4.05 0.75 14.15
N ILE A 23 3.96 -0.15 13.17
CA ILE A 23 2.99 -1.24 13.20
C ILE A 23 3.43 -2.23 14.30
N PRO A 24 2.58 -2.52 15.31
CA PRO A 24 2.93 -3.45 16.36
C PRO A 24 3.31 -4.82 15.79
N ILE A 25 4.43 -5.39 16.23
CA ILE A 25 4.86 -6.76 15.87
C ILE A 25 3.74 -7.76 16.17
N ASP A 26 3.00 -7.52 17.26
CA ASP A 26 1.87 -8.33 17.68
C ASP A 26 0.67 -8.27 16.72
N GLY A 27 0.49 -7.16 16.00
CA GLY A 27 -0.53 -6.99 14.96
C GLY A 27 -0.17 -7.68 13.63
N ASN A 28 1.07 -8.14 13.49
CA ASN A 28 1.61 -8.79 12.29
C ASN A 28 1.83 -10.30 12.46
N LYS A 29 1.32 -10.90 13.56
CA LYS A 29 1.63 -12.25 14.04
C LYS A 29 1.33 -13.43 13.11
N HIS A 30 0.64 -13.22 11.99
CA HIS A 30 0.15 -14.30 11.13
C HIS A 30 0.90 -14.48 9.79
N TYR A 31 1.94 -13.69 9.52
CA TYR A 31 2.54 -13.64 8.19
C TYR A 31 4.02 -14.00 8.14
N ASP A 32 4.46 -14.37 6.94
CA ASP A 32 5.84 -14.73 6.65
C ASP A 32 6.77 -13.62 7.15
N LYS A 33 7.72 -13.99 8.00
CA LYS A 33 8.73 -13.07 8.55
C LYS A 33 9.58 -12.42 7.46
N ASN A 34 9.57 -12.98 6.25
CA ASN A 34 10.31 -12.51 5.09
C ASN A 34 9.48 -11.61 4.16
N GLU A 35 8.16 -11.49 4.37
CA GLU A 35 7.28 -10.66 3.54
C GLU A 35 6.78 -9.42 4.27
N PHE A 36 6.93 -8.28 3.60
CA PHE A 36 6.52 -6.99 4.11
C PHE A 36 5.03 -6.79 3.84
N ASN A 37 4.19 -6.92 4.87
CA ASN A 37 2.73 -6.91 4.73
C ASN A 37 2.12 -5.64 5.33
N ILE A 38 1.18 -5.03 4.61
CA ILE A 38 0.36 -3.90 5.06
C ILE A 38 -1.10 -4.33 5.05
N GLN A 39 -1.75 -4.32 6.20
CA GLN A 39 -3.18 -4.61 6.34
C GLN A 39 -4.03 -3.36 6.08
N TYR A 40 -5.24 -3.56 5.56
CA TYR A 40 -6.19 -2.50 5.22
C TYR A 40 -6.41 -1.48 6.35
N PHE A 41 -6.63 -1.96 7.57
CA PHE A 41 -6.98 -1.09 8.70
C PHE A 41 -5.87 -0.10 9.10
N PHE A 42 -4.60 -0.37 8.77
CA PHE A 42 -3.52 0.57 9.08
C PHE A 42 -3.60 1.87 8.26
N LEU A 43 -4.38 1.86 7.18
CA LEU A 43 -4.59 3.04 6.35
C LEU A 43 -5.84 3.82 6.75
N THR A 44 -6.76 3.24 7.53
CA THR A 44 -8.06 3.84 7.79
C THR A 44 -7.98 5.03 8.76
N PRO A 45 -8.89 6.01 8.65
CA PRO A 45 -9.00 7.15 9.57
C PRO A 45 -9.28 6.78 11.03
N GLN A 46 -9.82 5.58 11.29
CA GLN A 46 -10.16 5.13 12.64
C GLN A 46 -8.92 4.98 13.53
N TYR A 47 -7.74 4.80 12.94
CA TYR A 47 -6.49 4.60 13.65
C TYR A 47 -5.44 5.63 13.25
N LYS A 48 -4.57 5.98 14.20
CA LYS A 48 -3.55 7.03 14.04
C LYS A 48 -2.32 6.64 13.21
N TYR A 49 -2.28 5.44 12.64
CA TYR A 49 -1.09 4.93 11.95
C TYR A 49 -0.68 5.84 10.77
N LEU A 50 -1.59 6.23 9.88
CA LEU A 50 -1.20 7.09 8.76
C LEU A 50 -0.75 8.51 9.19
N ASP A 51 -1.02 8.91 10.44
CA ASP A 51 -0.73 10.26 10.94
C ASP A 51 0.78 10.51 11.14
N ILE A 52 1.61 9.46 11.13
CA ILE A 52 3.07 9.61 11.06
C ILE A 52 3.53 10.27 9.75
N ILE A 53 2.70 10.19 8.71
CA ILE A 53 2.92 10.87 7.43
C ILE A 53 2.30 12.27 7.50
N PRO A 54 3.07 13.34 7.22
CA PRO A 54 2.54 14.69 7.15
C PRO A 54 1.30 14.77 6.25
N GLN A 55 0.28 15.50 6.70
CA GLN A 55 -1.03 15.55 6.05
C GLN A 55 -0.95 15.93 4.55
N ASP A 56 -0.08 16.87 4.20
CA ASP A 56 0.16 17.31 2.82
C ASP A 56 0.82 16.24 1.92
N ARG A 57 1.26 15.11 2.52
CA ARG A 57 1.88 13.97 1.84
C ARG A 57 1.06 12.69 1.92
N GLN A 58 -0.02 12.63 2.69
CA GLN A 58 -0.78 11.39 2.84
C GLN A 58 -1.37 10.90 1.51
N GLY A 59 -1.84 11.80 0.64
CA GLY A 59 -2.30 11.44 -0.71
C GLY A 59 -1.16 10.95 -1.60
N LEU A 60 0.01 11.59 -1.53
CA LEU A 60 1.21 11.19 -2.25
C LEU A 60 1.68 9.80 -1.80
N PHE A 61 1.67 9.55 -0.49
CA PHE A 61 1.98 8.25 0.12
C PHE A 61 1.04 7.16 -0.36
N ALA A 62 -0.27 7.40 -0.31
CA ALA A 62 -1.27 6.42 -0.69
C ALA A 62 -1.17 6.04 -2.17
N VAL A 63 -0.97 7.02 -3.06
CA VAL A 63 -0.79 6.78 -4.49
C VAL A 63 0.51 6.04 -4.78
N ALA A 64 1.61 6.40 -4.12
CA ALA A 64 2.87 5.69 -4.27
C ALA A 64 2.76 4.23 -3.80
N LEU A 65 2.13 4.00 -2.65
CA LEU A 65 1.88 2.66 -2.12
C LEU A 65 0.98 1.84 -3.06
N TYR A 66 -0.09 2.45 -3.58
CA TYR A 66 -0.97 1.83 -4.59
C TYR A 66 -0.17 1.31 -5.79
N TRP A 67 0.67 2.16 -6.38
CA TRP A 67 1.45 1.80 -7.56
C TRP A 67 2.49 0.73 -7.27
N THR A 68 3.19 0.83 -6.15
CA THR A 68 4.17 -0.16 -5.69
C THR A 68 3.53 -1.55 -5.55
N VAL A 69 2.36 -1.64 -4.92
CA VAL A 69 1.63 -2.91 -4.76
C VAL A 69 1.08 -3.40 -6.11
N LEU A 70 0.58 -2.50 -6.96
CA LEU A 70 0.08 -2.87 -8.30
C LEU A 70 1.18 -3.46 -9.18
N VAL A 71 2.36 -2.83 -9.22
CA VAL A 71 3.52 -3.33 -9.99
C VAL A 71 3.91 -4.71 -9.47
N ASP A 72 4.01 -4.87 -8.16
CA ASP A 72 4.36 -6.14 -7.55
C ASP A 72 3.37 -7.27 -7.91
N GLN A 73 2.06 -7.02 -7.76
CA GLN A 73 1.03 -8.01 -8.09
C GLN A 73 0.98 -8.33 -9.59
N THR A 74 1.19 -7.32 -10.44
CA THR A 74 1.27 -7.50 -11.89
C THR A 74 2.45 -8.41 -12.25
N PHE A 75 3.60 -8.17 -11.62
CA PHE A 75 4.81 -8.97 -11.82
C PHE A 75 4.59 -10.41 -11.37
N TYR A 76 4.09 -10.61 -10.15
CA TYR A 76 3.80 -11.93 -9.61
C TYR A 76 2.87 -12.76 -10.51
N SER A 77 1.80 -12.11 -11.01
CA SER A 77 0.76 -12.79 -11.78
C SER A 77 1.17 -13.14 -13.21
N ASN A 78 2.05 -12.34 -13.82
CA ASN A 78 2.35 -12.46 -15.26
C ASN A 78 3.79 -12.94 -15.54
N TYR A 79 4.71 -12.75 -14.59
CA TYR A 79 6.15 -12.97 -14.80
C TYR A 79 6.74 -13.81 -13.65
N ARG A 80 6.00 -14.83 -13.21
CA ARG A 80 6.30 -15.64 -12.02
C ARG A 80 7.70 -16.26 -12.02
N GLN A 81 8.22 -16.63 -13.19
CA GLN A 81 9.57 -17.20 -13.34
C GLN A 81 10.67 -16.21 -12.93
N SER A 82 10.47 -14.92 -13.16
CA SER A 82 11.44 -13.85 -12.87
C SER A 82 11.11 -13.08 -11.58
N TYR A 83 9.98 -13.40 -10.94
CA TYR A 83 9.45 -12.65 -9.81
C TYR A 83 10.37 -12.70 -8.58
N GLN A 84 11.05 -13.82 -8.31
CA GLN A 84 11.95 -13.90 -7.16
C GLN A 84 13.12 -12.91 -7.27
N THR A 85 13.62 -12.67 -8.48
CA THR A 85 14.66 -11.66 -8.74
C THR A 85 14.12 -10.26 -8.49
N PHE A 86 12.93 -9.97 -8.99
CA PHE A 86 12.24 -8.70 -8.78
C PHE A 86 12.02 -8.43 -7.28
N GLN A 87 11.40 -9.37 -6.57
CA GLN A 87 11.07 -9.26 -5.15
C GLN A 87 12.30 -8.97 -4.29
N ARG A 88 13.44 -9.63 -4.55
CA ARG A 88 14.69 -9.40 -3.81
C ARG A 88 15.28 -8.01 -4.02
N LYS A 89 15.05 -7.39 -5.19
CA LYS A 89 15.57 -6.06 -5.52
C LYS A 89 14.67 -4.95 -4.98
N THR A 90 13.35 -5.17 -5.01
CA THR A 90 12.38 -4.11 -4.71
C THR A 90 11.85 -4.17 -3.28
N LEU A 91 11.71 -5.37 -2.71
CA LEU A 91 11.11 -5.59 -1.39
C LEU A 91 9.76 -4.88 -1.22
N TYR A 92 8.98 -4.81 -2.30
CA TYR A 92 7.71 -4.12 -2.31
C TYR A 92 6.70 -4.76 -1.34
N PRO A 93 5.94 -3.95 -0.57
CA PRO A 93 4.91 -4.46 0.32
C PRO A 93 3.86 -5.26 -0.42
N LYS A 94 3.29 -6.24 0.30
CA LYS A 94 2.01 -6.85 -0.05
C LYS A 94 0.91 -6.12 0.70
N PHE A 95 -0.21 -5.89 0.01
CA PHE A 95 -1.41 -5.37 0.63
C PHE A 95 -2.39 -6.51 0.89
N ILE A 96 -2.82 -6.65 2.14
CA ILE A 96 -3.57 -7.82 2.60
C ILE A 96 -4.80 -7.43 3.43
N GLY A 97 -5.75 -8.36 3.51
CA GLY A 97 -6.93 -8.20 4.34
C GLY A 97 -6.59 -8.32 5.83
N ASN A 98 -7.48 -7.84 6.68
CA ASN A 98 -7.24 -7.80 8.12
C ASN A 98 -7.34 -9.19 8.75
N CYS A 99 -6.40 -9.53 9.63
CA CYS A 99 -6.52 -10.74 10.44
C CYS A 99 -7.46 -10.59 11.62
N THR A 100 -7.26 -9.53 12.40
CA THR A 100 -7.85 -9.38 13.74
C THR A 100 -8.40 -7.97 13.99
N ALA A 101 -8.35 -7.08 13.00
CA ALA A 101 -8.82 -5.71 13.16
C ALA A 101 -10.34 -5.57 12.90
N PRO A 102 -11.07 -4.77 13.71
CA PRO A 102 -12.39 -4.26 13.37
C PRO A 102 -12.24 -3.32 12.19
N SER A 103 -12.45 -3.83 10.99
CA SER A 103 -12.31 -3.01 9.80
C SER A 103 -13.12 -3.66 8.70
N LEU A 104 -14.34 -3.14 8.51
CA LEU A 104 -14.99 -2.75 7.25
C LEU A 104 -15.11 -3.75 6.09
N MET A 105 -14.43 -4.89 6.18
CA MET A 105 -14.45 -6.03 5.30
C MET A 105 -14.55 -7.28 6.19
N SER A 106 -15.28 -8.30 5.74
CA SER A 106 -15.18 -9.62 6.35
C SER A 106 -13.71 -10.01 6.49
N SER A 107 -13.30 -10.59 7.62
CA SER A 107 -11.90 -11.01 7.84
C SER A 107 -11.37 -11.75 6.61
N GLU A 108 -10.40 -11.13 5.94
CA GLU A 108 -9.67 -11.65 4.79
C GLU A 108 -8.21 -11.83 5.18
N CYS A 109 -8.02 -12.37 6.40
CA CYS A 109 -6.73 -12.61 7.03
C CYS A 109 -5.77 -13.28 6.06
N GLY A 110 -4.80 -12.51 5.55
CA GLY A 110 -3.73 -13.03 4.70
C GLY A 110 -4.08 -13.17 3.23
N HIS A 111 -5.28 -12.79 2.84
CA HIS A 111 -5.63 -12.70 1.44
C HIS A 111 -5.11 -11.40 0.86
N HIS A 112 -4.34 -11.51 -0.22
CA HIS A 112 -3.88 -10.37 -1.01
C HIS A 112 -5.08 -9.58 -1.52
N GLN A 113 -5.02 -8.26 -1.30
CA GLN A 113 -6.07 -7.33 -1.67
C GLN A 113 -5.72 -6.61 -2.96
N HIS A 114 -6.75 -6.29 -3.74
CA HIS A 114 -6.57 -5.46 -4.92
C HIS A 114 -6.00 -4.08 -4.53
N PRO A 115 -5.00 -3.52 -5.23
CA PRO A 115 -4.34 -2.27 -4.84
C PRO A 115 -5.31 -1.10 -4.68
N ARG A 116 -6.38 -1.02 -5.49
CA ARG A 116 -7.44 0.02 -5.36
C ARG A 116 -8.04 0.11 -3.96
N ARG A 117 -8.02 -0.97 -3.17
CA ARG A 117 -8.46 -0.97 -1.76
C ARG A 117 -7.62 -0.02 -0.89
N ILE A 118 -6.37 0.27 -1.24
CA ILE A 118 -5.53 1.29 -0.56
C ILE A 118 -6.19 2.67 -0.66
N LEU A 119 -6.63 3.05 -1.86
CA LEU A 119 -7.26 4.35 -2.11
C LEU A 119 -8.66 4.45 -1.46
N GLN A 120 -9.32 3.32 -1.25
CA GLN A 120 -10.55 3.26 -0.45
C GLN A 120 -10.23 3.46 1.03
N ALA A 121 -9.26 2.69 1.56
CA ALA A 121 -8.96 2.64 2.99
C ALA A 121 -8.65 4.01 3.59
N ILE A 122 -7.88 4.86 2.89
CA ILE A 122 -7.43 6.17 3.42
C ILE A 122 -8.56 7.13 3.79
N ASN A 123 -9.76 6.94 3.22
CA ASN A 123 -10.94 7.77 3.46
C ASN A 123 -12.12 6.93 4.01
N ASP A 124 -11.88 5.69 4.41
CA ASP A 124 -12.93 4.78 4.87
C ASP A 124 -13.26 5.01 6.35
N THR A 125 -14.25 5.86 6.61
CA THR A 125 -14.63 6.30 7.97
C THR A 125 -15.76 5.49 8.59
N ALA A 126 -16.34 4.51 7.91
CA ALA A 126 -17.41 3.72 8.50
C ALA A 126 -16.86 2.80 9.60
N ASP A 127 -17.56 2.62 10.73
CA ASP A 127 -17.28 1.50 11.66
C ASP A 127 -18.41 0.48 11.45
N GLN A 128 -18.12 -0.59 10.70
CA GLN A 128 -19.08 -1.69 10.45
C GLN A 128 -19.12 -2.70 11.61
N GLY A 129 -18.44 -2.40 12.73
CA GLY A 129 -18.34 -3.33 13.84
C GLY A 129 -17.31 -4.44 13.60
N ASN A 130 -17.12 -5.28 14.62
CA ASN A 130 -16.54 -6.60 14.43
C ASN A 130 -17.68 -7.63 14.56
N ARG A 131 -17.81 -8.57 13.61
CA ARG A 131 -18.82 -9.63 13.72
C ARG A 131 -18.49 -10.65 14.81
N PHE A 132 -17.24 -10.67 15.26
CA PHE A 132 -16.74 -11.56 16.29
C PHE A 132 -16.31 -10.67 17.47
N ASP A 133 -16.60 -11.08 18.70
CA ASP A 133 -16.19 -10.42 19.96
C ASP A 133 -14.66 -10.49 20.15
N PHE A 134 -13.91 -10.02 19.16
CA PHE A 134 -12.47 -9.92 19.19
C PHE A 134 -12.09 -8.74 20.06
N GLU A 135 -11.08 -8.92 20.90
CA GLU A 135 -10.60 -7.91 21.84
C GLU A 135 -10.11 -6.66 21.08
N ARG A 136 -11.01 -5.68 20.87
CA ARG A 136 -10.68 -4.31 20.41
C ARG A 136 -9.62 -3.66 21.31
N GLU A 137 -9.45 -4.17 22.53
CA GLU A 137 -8.53 -3.65 23.54
C GLU A 137 -7.08 -3.52 23.06
N ILE A 138 -6.59 -4.43 22.20
CA ILE A 138 -5.20 -4.37 21.72
C ILE A 138 -4.91 -3.15 20.83
N PHE A 139 -5.93 -2.64 20.12
CA PHE A 139 -5.82 -1.50 19.21
C PHE A 139 -6.49 -0.22 19.75
N ARG A 140 -7.15 -0.29 20.90
CA ARG A 140 -7.83 0.86 21.52
C ARG A 140 -6.88 2.03 21.79
N LYS A 141 -5.62 1.74 22.11
CA LYS A 141 -4.56 2.75 22.31
C LYS A 141 -4.15 3.47 21.00
N ASP A 142 -4.49 2.88 19.86
CA ASP A 142 -4.13 3.33 18.51
C ASP A 142 -5.30 3.95 17.77
N GLU A 143 -6.51 3.91 18.35
CA GLU A 143 -7.67 4.65 17.86
C GLU A 143 -7.36 6.15 17.79
N SER A 144 -7.81 6.76 16.70
CA SER A 144 -7.73 8.21 16.55
C SER A 144 -8.86 8.87 17.32
N ASN A 145 -8.53 9.83 18.17
CA ASN A 145 -9.51 10.70 18.83
C ASN A 145 -9.90 11.92 17.97
N GLN A 146 -9.35 12.03 16.75
CA GLN A 146 -9.56 13.15 15.85
C GLN A 146 -10.00 12.64 14.47
N PRO A 147 -11.03 13.24 13.87
CA PRO A 147 -11.39 12.92 12.50
C PRO A 147 -10.25 13.33 11.56
N ARG A 148 -9.67 12.36 10.84
CA ARG A 148 -8.74 12.67 9.74
C ARG A 148 -9.50 13.40 8.64
N LEU A 149 -8.92 14.47 8.11
CA LEU A 149 -9.47 15.15 6.96
C LEU A 149 -9.42 14.23 5.73
N VAL A 150 -10.40 14.37 4.83
CA VAL A 150 -10.43 13.62 3.58
C VAL A 150 -9.13 13.87 2.82
N ILE A 151 -8.48 12.76 2.44
CA ILE A 151 -7.24 12.77 1.68
C ILE A 151 -7.61 12.80 0.19
N GLU A 152 -7.32 13.93 -0.44
CA GLU A 152 -7.41 14.07 -1.89
C GLU A 152 -6.27 13.30 -2.57
N TYR A 153 -6.62 12.34 -3.44
CA TYR A 153 -5.65 11.52 -4.16
C TYR A 153 -5.88 11.48 -5.68
N PHE A 154 -7.05 11.88 -6.17
CA PHE A 154 -7.42 11.66 -7.58
C PHE A 154 -6.48 12.38 -8.55
N SER A 155 -6.21 13.67 -8.31
CA SER A 155 -5.29 14.45 -9.14
C SER A 155 -3.85 13.95 -9.05
N ILE A 156 -3.46 13.36 -7.92
CA ILE A 156 -2.15 12.75 -7.70
C ILE A 156 -2.04 11.44 -8.48
N LEU A 157 -3.10 10.62 -8.48
CA LEU A 157 -3.15 9.35 -9.21
C LEU A 157 -2.96 9.57 -10.71
N GLU A 158 -3.63 10.57 -11.29
CA GLU A 158 -3.47 10.93 -12.70
C GLU A 158 -2.05 11.37 -13.02
N GLN A 159 -1.45 12.24 -12.19
CA GLN A 159 -0.06 12.67 -12.36
C GLN A 159 0.93 11.52 -12.21
N ALA A 160 0.64 10.58 -11.31
CA ALA A 160 1.52 9.45 -11.03
C ALA A 160 1.63 8.48 -12.20
N ARG A 161 0.64 8.39 -13.10
CA ARG A 161 0.67 7.46 -14.24
C ARG A 161 1.93 7.58 -15.07
N GLU A 162 2.23 8.78 -15.57
CA GLU A 162 3.41 8.98 -16.42
C GLU A 162 4.71 8.82 -15.64
N VAL A 163 4.75 9.25 -14.38
CA VAL A 163 5.92 9.05 -13.52
C VAL A 163 6.20 7.56 -13.33
N MET A 164 5.20 6.77 -12.98
CA MET A 164 5.36 5.34 -12.73
C MET A 164 5.66 4.55 -13.99
N LYS A 165 5.12 4.97 -15.14
CA LYS A 165 5.48 4.42 -16.45
C LYS A 165 6.96 4.62 -16.76
N ASP A 166 7.49 5.81 -16.51
CA ASP A 166 8.93 6.10 -16.68
C ASP A 166 9.79 5.27 -15.73
N GLU A 167 9.40 5.13 -14.45
CA GLU A 167 10.13 4.28 -13.48
C GLU A 167 10.13 2.80 -13.88
N ILE A 168 9.00 2.29 -14.38
CA ILE A 168 8.88 0.92 -14.88
C ILE A 168 9.78 0.71 -16.10
N LYS A 169 9.72 1.64 -17.05
CA LYS A 169 10.59 1.62 -18.23
C LYS A 169 12.06 1.57 -17.82
N GLU A 170 12.48 2.50 -16.96
CA GLU A 170 13.86 2.58 -16.46
C GLU A 170 14.30 1.28 -15.76
N TYR A 171 13.44 0.70 -14.91
CA TYR A 171 13.73 -0.56 -14.23
C TYR A 171 13.94 -1.69 -15.24
N PHE A 172 13.03 -1.88 -16.19
CA PHE A 172 13.14 -2.99 -17.14
C PHE A 172 14.33 -2.82 -18.09
N GLU A 173 14.58 -1.62 -18.61
CA GLU A 173 15.74 -1.35 -19.48
C GLU A 173 17.07 -1.64 -18.78
N ASN A 174 17.18 -1.41 -17.47
CA ASN A 174 18.45 -1.54 -16.73
C ASN A 174 18.60 -2.84 -15.93
N HIS A 175 17.51 -3.51 -15.57
CA HIS A 175 17.55 -4.61 -14.61
C HIS A 175 16.94 -5.92 -15.08
N GLN A 176 15.99 -5.88 -16.02
CA GLN A 176 15.30 -7.06 -16.57
C GLN A 176 14.90 -6.83 -18.04
N PRO A 177 15.87 -6.57 -18.94
CA PRO A 177 15.59 -6.22 -20.34
C PRO A 177 14.94 -7.36 -21.14
N GLU A 178 14.94 -8.57 -20.60
CA GLU A 178 14.24 -9.73 -21.16
C GLU A 178 12.71 -9.62 -21.09
N ILE A 179 12.17 -8.73 -20.25
CA ILE A 179 10.73 -8.46 -20.15
C ILE A 179 10.40 -7.16 -20.88
N SER A 180 9.43 -7.21 -21.78
CA SER A 180 8.92 -6.01 -22.46
C SER A 180 8.22 -5.07 -21.47
N TRP A 181 8.83 -3.91 -21.21
CA TRP A 181 8.26 -2.91 -20.30
C TRP A 181 6.91 -2.37 -20.80
N THR A 182 6.70 -2.29 -22.11
CA THR A 182 5.44 -1.84 -22.70
C THR A 182 4.31 -2.84 -22.49
N GLU A 183 4.60 -4.14 -22.62
CA GLU A 183 3.64 -5.20 -22.31
C GLU A 183 3.33 -5.25 -20.81
N PHE A 184 4.36 -5.10 -19.97
CA PHE A 184 4.18 -5.02 -18.52
C PHE A 184 3.28 -3.83 -18.14
N TRP A 185 3.58 -2.64 -18.66
CA TRP A 185 2.78 -1.44 -18.42
C TRP A 185 1.32 -1.62 -18.87
N THR A 186 1.10 -2.22 -20.04
CA THR A 186 -0.26 -2.51 -20.54
C THR A 186 -1.05 -3.42 -19.59
N LYS A 187 -0.38 -4.31 -18.86
CA LYS A 187 -1.00 -5.16 -17.83
C LYS A 187 -1.35 -4.36 -16.58
N CYS A 188 -0.46 -3.48 -16.12
CA CYS A 188 -0.79 -2.57 -15.02
C CYS A 188 -1.99 -1.67 -15.36
N GLU A 189 -2.06 -1.13 -16.58
CA GLU A 189 -3.15 -0.26 -17.02
C GLU A 189 -4.53 -0.93 -17.02
N ARG A 190 -4.58 -2.26 -17.17
CA ARG A 190 -5.85 -3.01 -17.12
C ARG A 190 -6.44 -3.10 -15.71
N GLU A 191 -5.64 -2.86 -14.68
CA GLU A 191 -6.04 -2.91 -13.27
C GLU A 191 -6.35 -1.51 -12.69
N LEU A 192 -6.08 -0.44 -13.46
CA LEU A 192 -6.36 0.96 -13.09
C LEU A 192 -7.85 1.24 -13.03
#